data_AF-A0AAD8YR09-F1
#
_entry.id   AF-A0AAD8YR09-F1
#
_cell.length_a   1.000
_cell.length_b   1.000
_cell.length_c   1.000
_cell.angle_alpha   90.00
_cell.angle_beta   90.00
_cell.angle_gamma   90.00
#
_symmetry.space_group_name_H-M   'P 1'
#
loop_
_entity.id
_entity.type
_entity.pdbx_description
1 polymer ?
#
loop_
_entity_poly.entity_id
_entity_poly.type
_entity_poly.pdbx_seq_one_letter_code
_entity_poly.pdbx_strand_id
1 'polypeptide(L)'
;WLTTCFIQICFNQFTELVPTNSVWSPGFTEELLPTSKQISLLYHISYLCLAKFPKMERLLRKRAVETQLLFGSSEALLLKCMGTSHSLVSSLFPVLIHAIEKNKPTLAVKYLEKARTWIGELIADVDKMVQSYVQHNGDVATTTSDIITEKANTEAKSEQLSQEVQEMEGAIKTLEEKLAGVRNKLEDTKRKIDAKNLELESYVRDVTSKSSGLRIFAAIVPFIGRIVKSIYDAATSPAAAAKIKALENRLNQLTSQKTALMNQEWSIEVQQMDLQMKLAKVKIDKGSIPSPVHLNEVQRYLTTSVLKDS
;
A
#
# COMPACT_ATOMS: atom_id res chain seq x y z
N TRP A 1 14.66 -18.03 -21.03
CA TRP A 1 15.01 -19.27 -20.30
C TRP A 1 14.03 -20.39 -20.58
N LEU A 2 12.71 -20.23 -20.37
CA LEU A 2 11.73 -21.30 -20.64
C LEU A 2 11.75 -21.83 -22.09
N THR A 3 11.83 -20.93 -23.08
CA THR A 3 11.93 -21.30 -24.50
C THR A 3 13.28 -21.94 -24.82
N THR A 4 14.38 -21.37 -24.30
CA THR A 4 15.74 -21.89 -24.46
C THR A 4 15.91 -23.27 -23.82
N CYS A 5 15.36 -23.48 -22.62
CA CYS A 5 15.33 -24.78 -21.94
C CYS A 5 14.49 -25.79 -22.73
N PHE A 6 13.31 -25.42 -23.21
CA PHE A 6 12.49 -26.34 -24.00
C PHE A 6 13.18 -26.72 -25.32
N ILE A 7 13.79 -25.75 -26.02
CA ILE A 7 14.56 -26.00 -27.25
C ILE A 7 15.80 -26.84 -26.95
N GLN A 8 16.57 -26.53 -25.90
CA GLN A 8 17.77 -27.27 -25.51
C GLN A 8 17.45 -28.72 -25.13
N ILE A 9 16.37 -28.93 -24.39
CA ILE A 9 15.85 -30.24 -24.00
C ILE A 9 15.43 -31.04 -25.23
N CYS A 10 14.71 -30.41 -26.17
CA CYS A 10 14.33 -31.07 -27.42
C CYS A 10 15.57 -31.39 -28.27
N PHE A 11 16.54 -30.48 -28.35
CA PHE A 11 17.72 -30.60 -29.21
C PHE A 11 18.75 -31.62 -28.68
N ASN A 12 19.03 -31.64 -27.37
CA ASN A 12 19.98 -32.57 -26.75
C ASN A 12 19.55 -34.03 -26.93
N GLN A 13 18.25 -34.34 -26.95
CA GLN A 13 17.76 -35.70 -27.16
C GLN A 13 17.83 -36.18 -28.62
N PHE A 14 17.89 -35.27 -29.61
CA PHE A 14 18.10 -35.67 -31.01
C PHE A 14 19.56 -35.98 -31.33
N THR A 15 20.51 -35.48 -30.53
CA THR A 15 21.96 -35.74 -30.70
C THR A 15 22.42 -37.08 -30.11
N GLU A 16 21.73 -37.65 -29.12
CA GLU A 16 22.03 -38.99 -28.58
C GLU A 16 21.22 -40.08 -29.30
N LEU A 17 21.56 -40.34 -30.57
CA LEU A 17 21.12 -41.57 -31.25
C LEU A 17 22.23 -42.62 -31.19
N VAL A 18 21.96 -43.68 -30.42
CA VAL A 18 22.63 -45.00 -30.28
C VAL A 18 23.69 -45.08 -29.15
N PRO A 19 23.38 -45.82 -28.06
CA PRO A 19 23.65 -47.25 -28.04
C PRO A 19 22.47 -48.14 -27.61
N THR A 20 22.35 -49.27 -28.30
CA THR A 20 21.58 -50.46 -27.92
C THR A 20 22.05 -50.99 -26.57
N ASN A 21 21.17 -50.99 -25.55
CA ASN A 21 21.18 -51.79 -24.31
C ASN A 21 21.11 -51.01 -22.97
N SER A 22 21.01 -49.68 -22.93
CA SER A 22 20.59 -49.01 -21.69
C SER A 22 19.07 -48.88 -21.65
N VAL A 23 18.48 -49.26 -20.51
CA VAL A 23 17.12 -48.88 -20.15
C VAL A 23 17.06 -47.35 -20.29
N TRP A 24 16.39 -46.87 -21.33
CA TRP A 24 16.15 -45.44 -21.56
C TRP A 24 15.47 -44.86 -20.31
N SER A 25 16.22 -44.23 -19.40
CA SER A 25 15.61 -43.21 -18.56
C SER A 25 15.39 -42.01 -19.48
N PRO A 26 14.18 -41.43 -19.52
CA PRO A 26 13.96 -40.28 -20.36
C PRO A 26 14.68 -39.12 -19.66
N GLY A 27 15.90 -38.78 -20.08
CA GLY A 27 16.65 -37.63 -19.55
C GLY A 27 15.82 -36.33 -19.54
N PHE A 28 14.83 -36.25 -20.43
CA PHE A 28 13.77 -35.26 -20.40
C PHE A 28 12.97 -35.18 -19.08
N THR A 29 12.53 -36.31 -18.53
CA THR A 29 11.83 -36.35 -17.23
C THR A 29 12.74 -35.95 -16.07
N GLU A 30 14.05 -36.16 -16.23
CA GLU A 30 15.06 -35.73 -15.26
C GLU A 30 15.32 -34.21 -15.31
N GLU A 31 15.06 -33.52 -16.43
CA GLU A 31 15.27 -32.06 -16.55
C GLU A 31 13.98 -31.23 -16.48
N LEU A 32 12.88 -31.67 -17.11
CA LEU A 32 11.62 -30.91 -17.14
C LEU A 32 10.92 -30.92 -15.78
N LEU A 33 10.92 -32.06 -15.09
CA LEU A 33 10.22 -32.21 -13.82
C LEU A 33 10.84 -31.34 -12.71
N PRO A 34 12.18 -31.30 -12.51
CA PRO A 34 12.78 -30.37 -11.56
C PRO A 34 12.57 -28.91 -11.94
N THR A 35 12.62 -28.58 -13.23
CA THR A 35 12.38 -27.22 -13.74
C THR A 35 10.95 -26.76 -13.45
N SER A 36 9.95 -27.59 -13.73
CA SER A 36 8.55 -27.34 -13.39
C SER A 36 8.35 -27.14 -11.88
N LYS A 37 8.96 -28.00 -11.05
CA LYS A 37 8.91 -27.89 -9.58
C LYS A 37 9.55 -26.58 -9.09
N GLN A 38 10.71 -26.21 -9.63
CA GLN A 38 11.40 -24.98 -9.26
C GLN A 38 10.55 -23.75 -9.61
N ILE A 39 9.95 -23.70 -10.79
CA ILE A 39 9.09 -22.58 -11.18
C ILE A 39 7.81 -22.54 -10.35
N SER A 40 7.19 -23.70 -10.10
CA SER A 40 6.02 -23.77 -9.22
C SER A 40 6.33 -23.24 -7.81
N LEU A 41 7.52 -23.55 -7.28
CA LEU A 41 7.99 -23.03 -6.00
C LEU A 41 8.18 -21.51 -6.05
N LEU A 42 8.78 -20.98 -7.11
CA LEU A 42 8.95 -19.53 -7.30
C LEU A 42 7.61 -18.80 -7.35
N TYR A 43 6.62 -19.34 -8.05
CA TYR A 43 5.25 -18.79 -8.05
C TYR A 43 4.60 -18.87 -6.67
N HIS A 44 4.78 -19.98 -5.94
CA HIS A 44 4.22 -20.14 -4.61
C HIS A 44 4.81 -19.15 -3.60
N ILE A 45 6.13 -18.98 -3.59
CA ILE A 45 6.81 -17.99 -2.75
C ILE A 45 6.34 -16.58 -3.12
N SER A 46 6.29 -16.28 -4.42
CA SER A 46 5.83 -14.98 -4.91
C SER A 46 4.37 -14.70 -4.51
N TYR A 47 3.53 -15.72 -4.47
CA TYR A 47 2.15 -15.63 -4.00
C TYR A 47 2.05 -15.26 -2.51
N LEU A 48 2.86 -15.89 -1.64
CA LEU A 48 2.88 -15.59 -0.21
C LEU A 48 3.25 -14.13 0.06
N CYS A 49 4.14 -13.57 -0.78
CA CYS A 49 4.56 -12.17 -0.73
C CYS A 49 3.48 -11.18 -1.22
N LEU A 50 2.44 -11.64 -1.93
CA LEU A 50 1.40 -10.82 -2.54
C LEU A 50 0.05 -10.84 -1.79
N ALA A 51 -0.04 -11.45 -0.61
CA ALA A 51 -1.31 -11.62 0.13
C ALA A 51 -2.07 -10.31 0.41
N LYS A 52 -1.38 -9.16 0.39
CA LYS A 52 -1.98 -7.83 0.58
C LYS A 52 -2.23 -7.06 -0.73
N PHE A 53 -1.95 -7.67 -1.88
CA PHE A 53 -2.10 -7.11 -3.22
C PHE A 53 -3.00 -8.01 -4.09
N PRO A 54 -4.34 -8.00 -3.87
CA PRO A 54 -5.26 -8.99 -4.46
C PRO A 54 -5.27 -8.99 -6.00
N LYS A 55 -5.05 -7.82 -6.62
CA LYS A 55 -4.94 -7.71 -8.08
C LYS A 55 -3.71 -8.44 -8.61
N MET A 56 -2.55 -8.21 -7.98
CA MET A 56 -1.28 -8.84 -8.38
C MET A 56 -1.29 -10.34 -8.07
N GLU A 57 -1.85 -10.73 -6.93
CA GLU A 57 -2.08 -12.13 -6.57
C GLU A 57 -2.86 -12.88 -7.64
N ARG A 58 -3.97 -12.29 -8.12
CA ARG A 58 -4.80 -12.89 -9.18
C ARG A 58 -4.04 -13.05 -10.49
N LEU A 59 -3.26 -12.05 -10.90
CA LEU A 59 -2.43 -12.12 -12.11
C LEU A 59 -1.38 -13.21 -11.98
N LEU A 60 -0.67 -13.26 -10.84
CA LEU A 60 0.37 -14.25 -10.61
C LEU A 60 -0.19 -15.69 -10.58
N ARG A 61 -1.34 -15.90 -9.94
CA ARG A 61 -2.02 -17.22 -9.97
C ARG A 61 -2.41 -17.64 -11.38
N LYS A 62 -2.92 -16.71 -12.19
CA LYS A 62 -3.22 -16.98 -13.61
C LYS A 62 -1.96 -17.44 -14.35
N ARG A 63 -0.84 -16.73 -14.18
CA ARG A 63 0.45 -17.09 -14.81
C ARG A 63 0.99 -18.43 -14.32
N ALA A 64 0.80 -18.76 -13.04
CA ALA A 64 1.21 -20.05 -12.48
C ALA A 64 0.44 -21.21 -13.15
N VAL A 65 -0.88 -21.08 -13.31
CA VAL A 65 -1.72 -22.09 -13.97
C VAL A 65 -1.35 -22.24 -15.45
N GLU A 66 -1.16 -21.12 -16.16
CA GLU A 66 -0.72 -21.13 -17.56
C GLU A 66 0.64 -21.83 -17.71
N THR A 67 1.59 -21.55 -16.81
CA THR A 67 2.90 -22.22 -16.79
C THR A 67 2.76 -23.73 -16.59
N GLN A 68 1.92 -24.16 -15.65
CA GLN A 68 1.70 -25.58 -15.37
C GLN A 68 1.08 -26.29 -16.59
N LEU A 69 0.10 -25.67 -17.24
CA LEU A 69 -0.54 -26.22 -18.43
C LEU A 69 0.43 -26.30 -19.61
N LEU A 70 1.32 -25.31 -19.76
CA LEU A 70 2.38 -25.30 -20.76
C LEU A 70 3.34 -26.49 -20.55
N PHE A 71 3.77 -26.74 -19.30
CA PHE A 71 4.60 -27.90 -18.99
C PHE A 71 3.92 -29.24 -19.27
N GLY A 72 2.66 -29.39 -18.87
CA GLY A 72 1.89 -30.61 -19.18
C GLY A 72 1.71 -30.83 -20.68
N SER A 73 1.51 -29.75 -21.44
CA SER A 73 1.39 -29.82 -22.90
C SER A 73 2.72 -30.19 -23.56
N SER A 74 3.84 -29.68 -23.05
CA SER A 74 5.20 -30.03 -23.48
C SER A 74 5.53 -31.49 -23.23
N GLU A 75 5.16 -32.02 -22.05
CA GLU A 75 5.33 -33.44 -21.73
C GLU A 75 4.53 -34.33 -22.68
N ALA A 76 3.26 -34.00 -22.93
CA ALA A 76 2.41 -34.74 -23.86
C ALA A 76 2.96 -34.75 -25.29
N LEU A 77 3.49 -33.61 -25.76
CA LEU A 77 4.12 -33.51 -27.07
C LEU A 77 5.36 -34.39 -27.19
N LEU A 78 6.20 -34.42 -26.16
CA LEU A 78 7.41 -35.24 -26.18
C LEU A 78 7.10 -36.74 -26.09
N LEU A 79 6.07 -37.14 -25.33
CA LEU A 79 5.54 -38.50 -25.38
C LEU A 79 5.05 -38.86 -26.79
N LYS A 80 4.39 -37.94 -27.50
CA LYS A 80 3.97 -38.12 -28.90
C LYS A 80 5.18 -38.29 -29.83
N CYS A 81 6.23 -37.50 -29.65
CA CYS A 81 7.49 -37.64 -30.40
C CYS A 81 8.12 -39.02 -30.20
N MET A 82 8.24 -39.47 -28.95
CA MET A 82 8.80 -40.79 -28.62
C MET A 82 7.95 -41.93 -29.19
N GLY A 83 6.63 -41.86 -29.04
CA GLY A 83 5.72 -42.89 -29.56
C GLY A 83 5.76 -42.97 -31.09
N THR A 84 5.88 -41.82 -31.77
CA THR A 84 6.02 -41.76 -33.23
C THR A 84 7.38 -42.31 -33.68
N SER A 85 8.46 -41.91 -33.03
CA SER A 85 9.82 -42.41 -33.29
C SER A 85 9.88 -43.94 -33.13
N HIS A 86 9.35 -44.46 -32.03
CA HIS A 86 9.25 -45.89 -31.80
C HIS A 86 8.44 -46.57 -32.91
N SER A 87 7.27 -46.04 -33.28
CA SER A 87 6.43 -46.59 -34.35
C SER A 87 7.12 -46.58 -35.72
N LEU A 88 7.93 -45.56 -36.00
CA LEU A 88 8.74 -45.49 -37.22
C LEU A 88 9.79 -46.59 -37.24
N VAL A 89 10.56 -46.74 -36.18
CA VAL A 89 11.69 -47.69 -36.10
C VAL A 89 11.22 -49.14 -35.96
N SER A 90 10.23 -49.43 -35.11
CA SER A 90 9.82 -50.79 -34.79
C SER A 90 8.83 -51.40 -35.79
N SER A 91 8.09 -50.56 -36.53
CA SER A 91 7.02 -51.02 -37.42
C SER A 91 7.16 -50.50 -38.84
N LEU A 92 7.21 -49.18 -39.04
CA LEU A 92 7.11 -48.60 -40.38
C LEU A 92 8.35 -48.90 -41.23
N PHE A 93 9.56 -48.69 -40.71
CA PHE A 93 10.81 -48.92 -41.45
C PHE A 93 11.05 -50.40 -41.79
N PRO A 94 10.84 -51.37 -40.89
CA PRO A 94 10.93 -52.79 -41.27
C PRO A 94 9.98 -53.17 -42.40
N VAL A 95 8.74 -52.69 -42.38
CA VAL A 95 7.75 -52.96 -43.44
C VAL A 95 8.15 -52.28 -44.75
N LEU A 96 8.71 -51.07 -44.69
CA LEU A 96 9.25 -50.36 -45.84
C LEU A 96 10.43 -51.11 -46.48
N ILE A 97 11.39 -51.58 -45.69
CA ILE A 97 12.53 -52.39 -46.16
C ILE A 97 12.01 -53.63 -46.88
N HIS A 98 11.06 -54.35 -46.26
CA HIS A 98 10.47 -55.53 -46.88
C HIS A 98 9.74 -55.24 -48.19
N ALA A 99 9.02 -54.11 -48.29
CA ALA A 99 8.36 -53.69 -49.54
C ALA A 99 9.37 -53.39 -50.66
N ILE A 100 10.53 -52.80 -50.31
CA ILE A 100 11.62 -52.53 -51.25
C ILE A 100 12.27 -53.84 -51.71
N GLU A 101 12.60 -54.75 -50.79
CA GLU A 101 13.18 -56.07 -51.10
C GLU A 101 12.30 -56.90 -52.04
N LYS A 102 10.98 -56.75 -51.93
CA LYS A 102 10.00 -57.44 -52.79
C LYS A 102 9.67 -56.68 -54.08
N ASN A 103 10.40 -55.60 -54.39
CA ASN A 103 10.17 -54.75 -55.56
C ASN A 103 8.72 -54.25 -55.68
N LYS A 104 8.14 -53.79 -54.57
CA LYS A 104 6.77 -53.23 -54.50
C LYS A 104 6.83 -51.70 -54.31
N PRO A 105 7.15 -50.91 -55.36
CA PRO A 105 7.41 -49.48 -55.24
C PRO A 105 6.19 -48.67 -54.80
N THR A 106 4.98 -49.03 -55.27
CA THR A 106 3.73 -48.33 -54.89
C THR A 106 3.46 -48.43 -53.38
N LEU A 107 3.76 -49.57 -52.78
CA LEU A 107 3.60 -49.80 -51.36
C LEU A 107 4.67 -49.06 -50.53
N ALA A 108 5.91 -49.03 -51.02
CA ALA A 108 7.01 -48.30 -50.38
C ALA A 108 6.74 -46.79 -50.34
N VAL A 109 6.27 -46.19 -51.44
CA VAL A 109 5.87 -44.77 -51.49
C VAL A 109 4.79 -44.47 -50.46
N LYS A 110 3.76 -45.32 -50.34
CA LYS A 110 2.67 -45.13 -49.37
C LYS A 110 3.16 -45.12 -47.92
N TYR A 111 4.14 -45.95 -47.57
CA TYR A 111 4.72 -45.95 -46.22
C TYR A 111 5.59 -44.70 -45.97
N LEU A 112 6.33 -44.23 -46.97
CA LEU A 112 7.08 -42.97 -46.88
C LEU A 112 6.15 -41.76 -46.72
N GLU A 113 5.03 -41.71 -47.46
CA GLU A 113 4.00 -40.66 -47.29
C GLU A 113 3.39 -40.65 -45.89
N LYS A 114 3.15 -41.83 -45.32
CA LYS A 114 2.67 -41.97 -43.94
C LYS A 114 3.69 -41.44 -42.93
N ALA A 115 4.97 -41.79 -43.08
CA ALA A 115 6.05 -41.26 -42.24
C ALA A 115 6.16 -39.73 -42.37
N ARG A 116 6.09 -39.20 -43.61
CA ARG A 116 6.10 -37.76 -43.88
C ARG A 116 4.95 -37.04 -43.17
N THR A 117 3.75 -37.62 -43.21
CA THR A 117 2.57 -37.05 -42.55
C THR A 117 2.76 -36.98 -41.04
N TRP A 118 3.18 -38.09 -40.42
CA TRP A 118 3.43 -38.14 -38.97
C TRP A 118 4.51 -37.15 -38.51
N ILE A 119 5.62 -37.05 -39.26
CA ILE A 119 6.68 -36.09 -38.98
C ILE A 119 6.18 -34.66 -39.16
N GLY A 120 5.40 -34.39 -40.21
CA GLY A 120 4.81 -33.06 -40.46
C GLY A 120 3.86 -32.61 -39.36
N GLU A 121 3.02 -33.51 -38.84
CA GLU A 121 2.15 -33.23 -37.69
C GLU A 121 2.95 -32.90 -36.42
N LEU A 122 4.04 -33.63 -36.15
CA LEU A 122 4.93 -33.34 -35.01
C LEU A 122 5.59 -31.97 -35.13
N ILE A 123 6.09 -31.62 -36.31
CA ILE A 123 6.70 -30.30 -36.54
C ILE A 123 5.69 -29.19 -36.26
N ALA A 124 4.46 -29.32 -36.78
CA ALA A 124 3.40 -28.34 -36.55
C ALA A 124 3.03 -28.20 -35.06
N ASP A 125 2.96 -29.31 -34.33
CA ASP A 125 2.70 -29.30 -32.88
C ASP A 125 3.85 -28.66 -32.09
N VAL A 126 5.12 -28.90 -32.48
CA VAL A 126 6.30 -28.26 -31.89
C VAL A 126 6.30 -26.76 -32.15
N ASP A 127 6.04 -26.33 -33.38
CA ASP A 127 5.96 -24.91 -33.73
C ASP A 127 4.87 -24.20 -32.91
N LYS A 128 3.70 -24.82 -32.76
CA LYS A 128 2.62 -24.30 -31.91
C LYS A 128 3.04 -24.20 -30.44
N MET A 129 3.79 -25.18 -29.94
CA MET A 129 4.32 -25.15 -28.57
C MET A 129 5.29 -23.98 -28.38
N VAL A 130 6.22 -23.79 -29.31
CA VAL A 130 7.18 -22.67 -29.29
C VAL A 130 6.45 -21.33 -29.25
N GLN A 131 5.42 -21.14 -30.10
CA GLN A 131 4.61 -19.92 -30.07
C GLN A 131 3.90 -19.73 -28.73
N SER A 132 3.40 -20.81 -28.12
CA SER A 132 2.77 -20.76 -26.80
C SER A 132 3.74 -20.32 -25.70
N TYR A 133 5.01 -20.78 -25.75
CA TYR A 133 6.07 -20.32 -24.85
C TYR A 133 6.44 -18.85 -25.06
N VAL A 134 6.54 -18.39 -26.32
CA VAL A 134 6.83 -16.98 -26.63
C VAL A 134 5.73 -16.07 -26.08
N GLN A 135 4.47 -16.41 -26.33
CA GLN A 135 3.33 -15.66 -25.80
C GLN A 135 3.34 -15.63 -24.27
N HIS A 136 3.52 -16.80 -23.63
CA HIS A 136 3.55 -16.91 -22.18
C HIS A 136 4.69 -16.09 -21.54
N ASN A 137 5.87 -16.05 -22.16
CA ASN A 137 6.98 -15.23 -21.67
C ASN A 137 6.67 -13.73 -21.75
N GLY A 138 6.05 -13.27 -22.85
CA GLY A 138 5.62 -11.87 -22.97
C GLY A 138 4.57 -11.50 -21.92
N ASP A 139 3.68 -12.44 -21.64
CA ASP A 139 2.64 -12.35 -20.62
C ASP A 139 3.20 -12.26 -19.18
N VAL A 140 4.22 -13.07 -18.86
CA VAL A 140 4.96 -13.02 -17.58
C VAL A 140 5.76 -11.72 -17.47
N ALA A 141 6.39 -11.26 -18.54
CA ALA A 141 7.11 -9.99 -18.56
C ALA A 141 6.17 -8.80 -18.29
N THR A 142 4.99 -8.80 -18.89
CA THR A 142 3.94 -7.79 -18.64
C THR A 142 3.50 -7.81 -17.17
N THR A 143 3.21 -8.99 -16.61
CA THR A 143 2.87 -9.12 -15.18
C THR A 143 4.00 -8.65 -14.26
N THR A 144 5.26 -8.85 -14.65
CA THR A 144 6.42 -8.34 -13.90
C THR A 144 6.46 -6.81 -13.92
N SER A 145 6.17 -6.18 -15.07
CA SER A 145 6.08 -4.73 -15.19
C SER A 145 4.92 -4.15 -14.36
N ASP A 146 3.77 -4.82 -14.35
CA ASP A 146 2.62 -4.45 -13.51
C ASP A 146 3.00 -4.44 -12.02
N ILE A 147 3.75 -5.44 -11.57
CA ILE A 147 4.23 -5.55 -10.18
C ILE A 147 5.20 -4.41 -9.84
N ILE A 148 6.12 -4.07 -10.74
CA ILE A 148 7.06 -2.95 -10.56
C ILE A 148 6.29 -1.62 -10.45
N THR A 149 5.28 -1.43 -11.29
CA THR A 149 4.44 -0.23 -11.29
C THR A 149 3.62 -0.13 -10.01
N GLU A 150 2.98 -1.23 -9.59
CA GLU A 150 2.21 -1.29 -8.34
C GLU A 150 3.09 -1.00 -7.12
N LYS A 151 4.34 -1.49 -7.12
CA LYS A 151 5.33 -1.19 -6.09
C LYS A 151 5.62 0.32 -6.03
N ALA A 152 5.97 0.93 -7.15
CA ALA A 152 6.29 2.35 -7.20
C ALA A 152 5.11 3.23 -6.73
N ASN A 153 3.88 2.88 -7.15
CA ASN A 153 2.68 3.56 -6.71
C ASN A 153 2.44 3.42 -5.19
N THR A 154 2.70 2.23 -4.64
CA THR A 154 2.56 1.95 -3.21
C THR A 154 3.58 2.73 -2.38
N GLU A 155 4.83 2.77 -2.83
CA GLU A 155 5.91 3.54 -2.21
C GLU A 155 5.60 5.04 -2.23
N ALA A 156 5.19 5.58 -3.38
CA ALA A 156 4.79 6.99 -3.51
C ALA A 156 3.63 7.36 -2.59
N LYS A 157 2.59 6.51 -2.51
CA LYS A 157 1.45 6.73 -1.62
C LYS A 157 1.85 6.68 -0.14
N SER A 158 2.72 5.75 0.23
CA SER A 158 3.25 5.65 1.60
C SER A 158 4.05 6.90 1.98
N GLU A 159 4.88 7.41 1.08
CA GLU A 159 5.67 8.61 1.28
C GLU A 159 4.78 9.86 1.44
N GLN A 160 3.80 10.03 0.55
CA GLN A 160 2.81 11.11 0.63
C GLN A 160 2.08 11.12 1.99
N LEU A 161 1.52 9.98 2.41
CA LEU A 161 0.84 9.91 3.70
C LEU A 161 1.81 10.12 4.88
N SER A 162 3.09 9.80 4.72
CA SER A 162 4.10 10.08 5.75
C SER A 162 4.37 11.57 5.90
N GLN A 163 4.43 12.30 4.78
CA GLN A 163 4.57 13.76 4.77
C GLN A 163 3.32 14.43 5.36
N GLU A 164 2.11 14.00 4.96
CA GLU A 164 0.85 14.52 5.51
C GLU A 164 0.75 14.30 7.04
N VAL A 165 1.21 13.15 7.56
CA VAL A 165 1.29 12.90 9.01
C VAL A 165 2.23 13.88 9.71
N GLN A 166 3.42 14.12 9.15
CA GLN A 166 4.40 15.04 9.74
C GLN A 166 3.89 16.49 9.74
N GLU A 167 3.26 16.93 8.64
CA GLU A 167 2.66 18.26 8.54
C GLU A 167 1.54 18.46 9.57
N MET A 168 0.65 17.46 9.71
CA MET A 168 -0.43 17.52 10.70
C MET A 168 0.09 17.47 12.15
N GLU A 169 1.12 16.66 12.44
CA GLU A 169 1.75 16.64 13.77
C GLU A 169 2.41 18.00 14.09
N GLY A 170 3.07 18.64 13.11
CA GLY A 170 3.60 19.99 13.25
C GLY A 170 2.51 21.05 13.48
N ALA A 171 1.38 20.95 12.78
CA ALA A 171 0.24 21.84 12.96
C ALA A 171 -0.40 21.69 14.35
N ILE A 172 -0.57 20.45 14.83
CA ILE A 172 -1.09 20.18 16.19
C ILE A 172 -0.17 20.79 17.24
N LYS A 173 1.15 20.59 17.13
CA LYS A 173 2.12 21.18 18.07
C LYS A 173 2.04 22.72 18.09
N THR A 174 1.88 23.33 16.92
CA THR A 174 1.70 24.79 16.80
C THR A 174 0.42 25.27 17.48
N LEU A 175 -0.68 24.49 17.37
CA LEU A 175 -1.93 24.80 18.07
C LEU A 175 -1.79 24.62 19.59
N GLU A 176 -1.09 23.60 20.07
CA GLU A 176 -0.82 23.39 21.49
C GLU A 176 -0.03 24.55 22.10
N GLU A 177 0.99 25.06 21.40
CA GLU A 177 1.75 26.24 21.81
C GLU A 177 0.86 27.51 21.87
N LYS A 178 -0.01 27.71 20.87
CA LYS A 178 -0.98 28.81 20.87
C LYS A 178 -1.97 28.68 22.02
N LEU A 179 -2.46 27.48 22.30
CA LEU A 179 -3.40 27.19 23.38
C LEU A 179 -2.76 27.50 24.74
N ALA A 180 -1.53 27.04 24.97
CA ALA A 180 -0.76 27.38 26.18
C ALA A 180 -0.60 28.90 26.36
N GLY A 181 -0.29 29.62 25.27
CA GLY A 181 -0.21 31.08 25.28
C GLY A 181 -1.54 31.77 25.62
N VAL A 182 -2.66 31.27 25.11
CA VAL A 182 -4.01 31.78 25.43
C VAL A 182 -4.36 31.50 26.89
N ARG A 183 -4.10 30.29 27.40
CA ARG A 183 -4.34 29.94 28.81
C ARG A 183 -3.54 30.81 29.78
N ASN A 184 -2.26 31.07 29.49
CA ASN A 184 -1.44 31.98 30.30
C ASN A 184 -2.04 33.41 30.34
N LYS A 185 -2.46 33.93 29.17
CA LYS A 185 -3.14 35.24 29.10
C LYS A 185 -4.46 35.26 29.86
N LEU A 186 -5.22 34.16 29.82
CA LEU A 186 -6.48 34.01 30.54
C LEU A 186 -6.25 34.03 32.06
N GLU A 187 -5.23 33.32 32.55
CA GLU A 187 -4.86 33.30 33.96
C GLU A 187 -4.40 34.69 34.44
N ASP A 188 -3.54 35.37 33.68
CA ASP A 188 -3.12 36.74 33.97
C ASP A 188 -4.30 37.72 34.00
N THR A 189 -5.24 37.58 33.06
CA THR A 189 -6.45 38.41 33.01
C THR A 189 -7.34 38.14 34.22
N LYS A 190 -7.47 36.88 34.65
CA LYS A 190 -8.21 36.49 35.85
C LYS A 190 -7.57 37.09 37.11
N ARG A 191 -6.25 36.98 37.28
CA ARG A 191 -5.52 37.61 38.39
C ARG A 191 -5.71 39.13 38.42
N LYS A 192 -5.70 39.80 37.25
CA LYS A 192 -5.96 41.24 37.14
C LYS A 192 -7.39 41.61 37.52
N ILE A 193 -8.38 40.79 37.13
CA ILE A 193 -9.78 40.96 37.55
C ILE A 193 -9.90 40.81 39.07
N ASP A 194 -9.29 39.76 39.65
CA ASP A 194 -9.35 39.49 41.09
C ASP A 194 -8.68 40.62 41.89
N ALA A 195 -7.51 41.10 41.46
CA ALA A 195 -6.83 42.23 42.08
C ALA A 195 -7.64 43.54 41.99
N LYS A 196 -8.27 43.81 40.83
CA LYS A 196 -9.11 45.00 40.65
C LYS A 196 -10.43 44.91 41.40
N ASN A 197 -10.97 43.69 41.58
CA ASN A 197 -12.12 43.45 42.46
C ASN A 197 -11.77 43.74 43.91
N LEU A 198 -10.62 43.27 44.42
CA LEU A 198 -10.15 43.57 45.77
C LEU A 198 -9.90 45.08 45.99
N GLU A 199 -9.32 45.76 45.00
CA GLU A 199 -9.13 47.22 45.04
C GLU A 199 -10.48 47.95 45.07
N LEU A 200 -11.46 47.50 44.28
CA LEU A 200 -12.81 48.05 44.31
C LEU A 200 -13.49 47.78 45.66
N GLU A 201 -13.42 46.57 46.20
CA GLU A 201 -13.99 46.21 47.51
C GLU A 201 -13.41 47.06 48.64
N SER A 202 -12.08 47.19 48.70
CA SER A 202 -11.40 48.00 49.71
C SER A 202 -11.76 49.48 49.58
N TYR A 203 -11.77 50.01 48.36
CA TYR A 203 -12.16 51.41 48.11
C TYR A 203 -13.62 51.68 48.50
N VAL A 204 -14.54 50.77 48.17
CA VAL A 204 -15.95 50.86 48.56
C VAL A 204 -16.10 50.81 50.09
N ARG A 205 -15.35 49.95 50.77
CA ARG A 205 -15.35 49.84 52.24
C ARG A 205 -14.83 51.13 52.91
N ASP A 206 -13.80 51.74 52.34
CA ASP A 206 -13.22 53.02 52.81
C ASP A 206 -14.16 54.22 52.61
N VAL A 207 -14.89 54.27 51.49
CA VAL A 207 -15.90 55.31 51.24
C VAL A 207 -17.13 55.12 52.14
N THR A 208 -17.51 53.87 52.39
CA THR A 208 -18.64 53.49 53.27
C THR A 208 -18.37 53.77 54.75
N SER A 209 -17.12 53.59 55.21
CA SER A 209 -16.76 53.87 56.61
C SER A 209 -16.72 55.36 56.94
N LYS A 210 -16.52 56.22 55.94
CA LYS A 210 -16.49 57.69 56.07
C LYS A 210 -17.85 58.37 55.91
N SER A 211 -18.88 57.65 55.47
CA SER A 211 -20.23 58.18 55.25
C SER A 211 -21.29 57.30 55.94
N SER A 212 -21.94 57.86 56.96
CA SER A 212 -22.90 57.13 57.81
C SER A 212 -24.11 56.55 57.06
N GLY A 213 -24.46 57.09 55.89
CA GLY A 213 -25.59 56.64 55.06
C GLY A 213 -25.33 55.42 54.16
N LEU A 214 -24.07 54.97 54.01
CA LEU A 214 -23.68 53.95 53.02
C LEU A 214 -23.41 52.56 53.62
N ARG A 215 -23.57 52.37 54.95
CA ARG A 215 -23.25 51.14 55.70
C ARG A 215 -23.86 49.84 55.15
N ILE A 216 -24.89 49.93 54.32
CA ILE A 216 -25.65 48.78 53.80
C ILE A 216 -24.93 48.09 52.62
N PHE A 217 -23.92 48.71 52.00
CA PHE A 217 -23.27 48.19 50.78
C PHE A 217 -21.94 47.43 51.01
N ALA A 218 -21.53 47.20 52.26
CA ALA A 218 -20.19 46.69 52.59
C ALA A 218 -19.94 45.19 52.30
N ALA A 219 -20.93 44.43 51.82
CA ALA A 219 -20.89 42.96 51.88
C ALA A 219 -21.24 42.20 50.57
N ILE A 220 -21.05 42.76 49.37
CA ILE A 220 -21.46 42.05 48.14
C ILE A 220 -20.41 42.13 47.03
N VAL A 221 -19.97 40.97 46.52
CA VAL A 221 -19.29 40.75 45.21
C VAL A 221 -19.66 39.33 44.71
N PRO A 222 -19.72 39.00 43.38
CA PRO A 222 -19.48 39.79 42.16
C PRO A 222 -20.63 39.71 41.12
N PHE A 223 -21.30 40.81 40.78
CA PHE A 223 -21.79 41.08 39.41
C PHE A 223 -21.81 42.59 39.20
N ILE A 224 -20.74 43.02 38.51
CA ILE A 224 -20.16 44.35 38.38
C ILE A 224 -21.16 45.46 38.02
N GLY A 225 -22.29 45.15 37.37
CA GLY A 225 -23.23 46.18 36.91
C GLY A 225 -24.18 46.77 37.96
N ARG A 226 -24.52 46.05 39.04
CA ARG A 226 -25.61 46.50 39.94
C ARG A 226 -25.14 47.29 41.17
N ILE A 227 -23.93 47.02 41.66
CA ILE A 227 -23.42 47.59 42.91
C ILE A 227 -22.79 48.97 42.68
N VAL A 228 -22.23 49.19 41.49
CA VAL A 228 -21.56 50.45 41.16
C VAL A 228 -22.56 51.61 41.09
N LYS A 229 -23.75 51.38 40.52
CA LYS A 229 -24.79 52.42 40.39
C LYS A 229 -25.27 52.96 41.74
N SER A 230 -25.48 52.09 42.73
CA SER A 230 -25.96 52.50 44.05
C SER A 230 -24.92 53.25 44.90
N ILE A 231 -23.63 53.03 44.64
CA ILE A 231 -22.54 53.76 45.31
C ILE A 231 -22.28 55.08 44.60
N TYR A 232 -22.42 55.11 43.27
CA TYR A 232 -22.32 56.34 42.46
C TYR A 232 -23.38 57.37 42.88
N ASP A 233 -24.61 56.93 43.11
CA ASP A 233 -25.73 57.79 43.53
C ASP A 233 -25.62 58.29 44.99
N ALA A 234 -24.73 57.68 45.80
CA ALA A 234 -24.58 57.97 47.23
C ALA A 234 -23.21 58.55 47.63
N ALA A 235 -22.25 58.59 46.70
CA ALA A 235 -20.94 59.19 46.93
C ALA A 235 -21.04 60.73 46.90
N THR A 236 -20.85 61.37 48.06
CA THR A 236 -20.92 62.83 48.23
C THR A 236 -19.72 63.61 47.69
N SER A 237 -18.70 62.97 47.08
CA SER A 237 -17.54 63.65 46.49
C SER A 237 -17.29 63.28 45.00
N PRO A 238 -17.04 64.26 44.11
CA PRO A 238 -16.79 64.03 42.68
C PRO A 238 -15.58 63.13 42.38
N ALA A 239 -14.55 63.19 43.24
CA ALA A 239 -13.32 62.42 43.09
C ALA A 239 -13.53 60.91 43.33
N ALA A 240 -14.42 60.54 44.25
CA ALA A 240 -14.75 59.14 44.53
C ALA A 240 -15.57 58.52 43.39
N ALA A 241 -16.55 59.27 42.87
CA ALA A 241 -17.34 58.87 41.71
C ALA A 241 -16.46 58.65 40.46
N ALA A 242 -15.46 59.52 40.24
CA ALA A 242 -14.53 59.38 39.13
C ALA A 242 -13.66 58.10 39.22
N LYS A 243 -13.14 57.78 40.41
CA LYS A 243 -12.33 56.55 40.63
C LYS A 243 -13.15 55.27 40.46
N ILE A 244 -14.38 55.24 40.98
CA ILE A 244 -15.28 54.10 40.82
C ILE A 244 -15.60 53.85 39.35
N LYS A 245 -15.93 54.91 38.59
CA LYS A 245 -16.20 54.82 37.15
C LYS A 245 -14.97 54.36 36.34
N ALA A 246 -13.78 54.80 36.73
CA ALA A 246 -12.54 54.35 36.11
C ALA A 246 -12.26 52.85 36.38
N LEU A 247 -12.49 52.38 37.61
CA LEU A 247 -12.37 50.96 37.97
C LEU A 247 -13.40 50.10 37.22
N GLU A 248 -14.66 50.54 37.15
CA GLU A 248 -15.73 49.86 36.41
C GLU A 248 -15.40 49.71 34.93
N ASN A 249 -14.97 50.80 34.27
CA ASN A 249 -14.54 50.76 32.87
C ASN A 249 -13.39 49.77 32.65
N ARG A 250 -12.42 49.72 33.56
CA ARG A 250 -11.30 48.79 33.50
C ARG A 250 -11.75 47.34 33.67
N LEU A 251 -12.72 47.09 34.55
CA LEU A 251 -13.26 45.77 34.82
C LEU A 251 -14.11 45.25 33.66
N ASN A 252 -14.91 46.12 33.04
CA ASN A 252 -15.65 45.83 31.81
C ASN A 252 -14.70 45.50 30.65
N GLN A 253 -13.61 46.26 30.52
CA GLN A 253 -12.56 45.99 29.54
C GLN A 253 -11.90 44.61 29.78
N LEU A 254 -11.52 44.28 31.01
CA LEU A 254 -10.91 42.99 31.36
C LEU A 254 -11.89 41.82 31.18
N THR A 255 -13.17 42.02 31.48
CA THR A 255 -14.22 41.02 31.27
C THR A 255 -14.43 40.74 29.78
N SER A 256 -14.48 41.79 28.96
CA SER A 256 -14.51 41.66 27.49
C SER A 256 -13.28 40.92 26.96
N GLN A 257 -12.08 41.24 27.45
CA GLN A 257 -10.86 40.52 27.10
C GLN A 257 -10.91 39.04 27.50
N LYS A 258 -11.42 38.72 28.68
CA LYS A 258 -11.61 37.34 29.14
C LYS A 258 -12.54 36.56 28.22
N THR A 259 -13.68 37.14 27.84
CA THR A 259 -14.62 36.49 26.90
C THR A 259 -14.00 36.27 25.53
N ALA A 260 -13.23 37.24 25.02
CA ALA A 260 -12.51 37.09 23.76
C ALA A 260 -11.47 35.96 23.81
N LEU A 261 -10.71 35.85 24.91
CA LEU A 261 -9.74 34.77 25.12
C LEU A 261 -10.41 33.40 25.24
N MET A 262 -11.56 33.29 25.94
CA MET A 262 -12.33 32.04 26.02
C MET A 262 -12.84 31.60 24.64
N ASN A 263 -13.35 32.53 23.84
CA ASN A 263 -13.76 32.23 22.46
C ASN A 263 -12.58 31.78 21.59
N GLN A 264 -11.40 32.38 21.79
CA GLN A 264 -10.19 31.99 21.10
C GLN A 264 -9.71 30.59 21.54
N GLU A 265 -9.74 30.28 22.84
CA GLU A 265 -9.42 28.95 23.39
C GLU A 265 -10.32 27.88 22.77
N TRP A 266 -11.64 28.10 22.77
CA TRP A 266 -12.59 27.16 22.15
C TRP A 266 -12.30 27.01 20.65
N SER A 267 -12.09 28.10 19.90
CA SER A 267 -11.76 28.00 18.49
C SER A 267 -10.49 27.18 18.22
N ILE A 268 -9.48 27.27 19.08
CA ILE A 268 -8.24 26.48 18.97
C ILE A 268 -8.50 25.01 19.29
N GLU A 269 -9.27 24.71 20.35
CA GLU A 269 -9.62 23.34 20.73
C GLU A 269 -10.42 22.61 19.65
N VAL A 270 -11.37 23.30 18.99
CA VAL A 270 -12.12 22.73 17.86
C VAL A 270 -11.20 22.42 16.68
N GLN A 271 -10.27 23.33 16.35
CA GLN A 271 -9.29 23.10 15.29
C GLN A 271 -8.35 21.93 15.63
N GLN A 272 -7.94 21.81 16.89
CA GLN A 272 -7.09 20.71 17.35
C GLN A 272 -7.83 19.36 17.24
N MET A 273 -9.09 19.29 17.65
CA MET A 273 -9.90 18.08 17.55
C MET A 273 -10.13 17.66 16.09
N ASP A 274 -10.45 18.60 15.20
CA ASP A 274 -10.61 18.34 13.75
C ASP A 274 -9.30 17.80 13.14
N LEU A 275 -8.16 18.42 13.46
CA LEU A 275 -6.85 17.95 12.99
C LEU A 275 -6.46 16.60 13.57
N GLN A 276 -6.74 16.33 14.85
CA GLN A 276 -6.49 15.00 15.45
C GLN A 276 -7.34 13.92 14.80
N MET A 277 -8.60 14.21 14.46
CA MET A 277 -9.47 13.28 13.75
C MET A 277 -8.94 13.01 12.33
N LYS A 278 -8.51 14.05 11.61
CA LYS A 278 -7.86 13.90 10.29
C LYS A 278 -6.56 13.12 10.37
N LEU A 279 -5.72 13.39 11.37
CA LEU A 279 -4.48 12.65 11.61
C LEU A 279 -4.76 11.17 11.89
N ALA A 280 -5.75 10.86 12.73
CA ALA A 280 -6.16 9.49 13.01
C ALA A 280 -6.60 8.78 11.73
N LYS A 281 -7.41 9.44 10.90
CA LYS A 281 -7.81 8.92 9.59
C LYS A 281 -6.61 8.62 8.69
N VAL A 282 -5.68 9.56 8.53
CA VAL A 282 -4.48 9.38 7.69
C VAL A 282 -3.56 8.29 8.25
N LYS A 283 -3.43 8.15 9.58
CA LYS A 283 -2.69 7.04 10.21
C LYS A 283 -3.35 5.68 9.93
N ILE A 284 -4.68 5.61 9.95
CA ILE A 284 -5.42 4.40 9.56
C ILE A 284 -5.19 4.08 8.08
N ASP A 285 -5.31 5.08 7.20
CA ASP A 285 -5.10 4.93 5.76
C ASP A 285 -3.66 4.47 5.45
N LYS A 286 -2.66 5.01 6.16
CA LYS A 286 -1.26 4.58 6.08
C LYS A 286 -1.08 3.14 6.56
N GLY A 287 -1.71 2.75 7.66
CA GLY A 287 -1.68 1.38 8.18
C GLY A 287 -2.35 0.36 7.26
N SER A 288 -3.27 0.81 6.41
CA SER A 288 -3.91 -0.02 5.39
C SER A 288 -3.03 -0.23 4.14
N ILE A 289 -1.93 0.51 3.98
CA ILE A 289 -1.01 0.33 2.85
C ILE A 289 -0.19 -0.95 3.08
N PRO A 290 -0.20 -1.91 2.14
CA PRO A 290 0.68 -3.08 2.20
C PRO A 290 2.15 -2.68 2.22
N SER A 291 2.98 -3.43 2.96
CA SER A 291 4.43 -3.24 2.89
C SER A 291 4.96 -3.63 1.51
N PRO A 292 5.67 -2.72 0.79
CA PRO A 292 6.24 -3.02 -0.53
C PRO A 292 7.50 -3.89 -0.46
N VAL A 293 8.05 -4.16 0.73
CA VAL A 293 9.27 -4.96 0.91
C VAL A 293 9.16 -6.34 0.26
N HIS A 294 7.99 -6.96 0.35
CA HIS A 294 7.72 -8.28 -0.23
C HIS A 294 7.65 -8.26 -1.76
N LEU A 295 7.38 -7.10 -2.38
CA LEU A 295 7.38 -6.96 -3.84
C LEU A 295 8.80 -7.02 -4.43
N ASN A 296 9.84 -6.72 -3.64
CA ASN A 296 11.24 -6.87 -4.08
C ASN A 296 11.60 -8.33 -4.32
N GLU A 297 11.14 -9.22 -3.44
CA GLU A 297 11.40 -10.66 -3.57
C GLU A 297 10.68 -11.23 -4.78
N VAL A 298 9.40 -10.86 -4.97
CA VAL A 298 8.61 -11.22 -6.16
C VAL A 298 9.27 -10.75 -7.43
N GLN A 299 9.70 -9.48 -7.48
CA GLN A 299 10.43 -8.93 -8.63
C GLN A 299 11.70 -9.73 -8.90
N ARG A 300 12.49 -10.06 -7.87
CA ARG A 300 13.71 -10.87 -8.02
C ARG A 300 13.40 -12.25 -8.62
N TYR A 301 12.37 -12.94 -8.13
CA TYR A 301 12.02 -14.28 -8.61
C TYR A 301 11.50 -14.28 -10.04
N LEU A 302 10.65 -13.32 -10.40
CA LEU A 302 10.14 -13.18 -11.77
C LEU A 302 11.22 -12.71 -12.75
N THR A 303 12.07 -11.77 -12.34
CA THR A 303 13.17 -11.28 -13.17
C THR A 303 14.21 -12.38 -13.42
N THR A 304 14.49 -13.23 -12.42
CA THR A 304 15.41 -14.38 -12.59
C THR A 304 14.83 -15.44 -13.54
N SER A 305 13.50 -15.56 -13.62
CA SER A 305 12.84 -16.45 -14.58
C SER A 305 12.86 -15.92 -16.03
N VAL A 306 13.06 -14.61 -16.22
CA VAL A 306 13.04 -13.91 -17.52
C VAL A 306 14.46 -13.58 -18.04
N LEU A 307 15.41 -13.15 -17.19
CA LEU A 307 16.71 -12.57 -17.58
C LEU A 307 17.89 -13.54 -17.74
N LYS A 308 17.66 -14.79 -18.12
CA LYS A 308 18.78 -15.70 -18.51
C LYS A 308 18.96 -15.84 -20.02
N ASP A 309 18.58 -14.82 -20.78
CA ASP A 309 18.88 -14.66 -22.22
C ASP A 309 19.18 -13.18 -22.52
N SER A 310 20.28 -12.68 -21.96
CA SER A 310 20.99 -11.48 -22.44
C SER A 310 22.47 -11.82 -22.49
#